data_AF-A0A1F4DL00-F1
#
_entry.id   AF-A0A1F4DL00-F1
#
_cell.length_a   1.000
_cell.length_b   1.000
_cell.length_c   1.000
_cell.angle_alpha   90.00
_cell.angle_beta   90.00
_cell.angle_gamma   90.00
#
_symmetry.space_group_name_H-M   'P 1'
#
loop_
_entity.id
_entity.type
_entity.pdbx_description
1 polymer ?
#
loop_
_entity_poly.entity_id
_entity_poly.type
_entity_poly.pdbx_seq_one_letter_code
_entity_poly.pdbx_strand_id
1 'polypeptide(L)'
;MKGDPMKPYLPALAAALIAATFSAAAAAMPSGAVMEKMPGTYPMDCAKWKDKARCAALNQAIESCRSKTDDEWRACMHFPAPTAKFTPPKPRDCSMARNKERCEAHVLALAACKNILTRAEHRKCVAGQLQELATKRP
;
A
#
# COMPACT_ATOMS: atom_id res chain seq x y z
N MET A 1 -54.35 36.83 -14.47
CA MET A 1 -54.64 38.27 -14.62
C MET A 1 -53.37 38.96 -15.08
N LYS A 2 -53.51 39.83 -16.08
CA LYS A 2 -52.48 40.41 -16.93
C LYS A 2 -52.25 41.86 -16.48
N GLY A 3 -51.00 42.29 -16.34
CA GLY A 3 -50.66 43.65 -15.91
C GLY A 3 -49.22 44.00 -16.27
N ASP A 4 -49.09 44.79 -17.33
CA ASP A 4 -47.94 45.64 -17.70
C ASP A 4 -48.20 47.08 -17.17
N PRO A 5 -47.29 48.08 -17.27
CA PRO A 5 -45.83 48.11 -17.14
C PRO A 5 -45.32 49.38 -16.36
N MET A 6 -44.02 49.65 -16.47
CA MET A 6 -43.32 50.96 -16.41
C MET A 6 -42.55 51.33 -15.12
N LYS A 7 -41.23 51.05 -15.18
CA LYS A 7 -40.13 51.73 -14.47
C LYS A 7 -40.11 53.22 -14.81
N PRO A 8 -39.58 54.11 -13.95
CA PRO A 8 -38.17 54.50 -14.11
C PRO A 8 -37.43 54.99 -12.83
N TYR A 9 -36.12 55.23 -13.01
CA TYR A 9 -35.22 56.09 -12.22
C TYR A 9 -34.42 55.50 -11.03
N LEU A 10 -33.17 55.12 -11.34
CA LEU A 10 -31.94 55.36 -10.55
C LEU A 10 -31.69 56.89 -10.46
N PRO A 11 -30.77 57.45 -9.61
CA PRO A 11 -29.69 56.81 -8.84
C PRO A 11 -29.46 57.39 -7.41
N ALA A 12 -28.85 56.60 -6.51
CA ALA A 12 -28.11 57.17 -5.38
C ALA A 12 -26.93 56.25 -5.01
N LEU A 13 -25.75 56.81 -5.21
CA LEU A 13 -24.43 56.37 -4.81
C LEU A 13 -24.38 55.94 -3.34
N ALA A 14 -23.68 54.85 -3.03
CA ALA A 14 -22.32 54.92 -2.49
C ALA A 14 -21.95 53.68 -1.65
N ALA A 15 -20.78 53.14 -2.00
CA ALA A 15 -19.79 52.55 -1.10
C ALA A 15 -20.18 51.32 -0.28
N ALA A 16 -19.91 50.15 -0.85
CA ALA A 16 -19.51 49.00 -0.05
C ALA A 16 -18.51 48.14 -0.83
N LEU A 17 -17.25 48.15 -0.38
CA LEU A 17 -16.48 46.98 0.06
C LEU A 17 -14.98 47.19 -0.18
N ILE A 18 -14.27 47.19 0.94
CA ILE A 18 -12.83 47.40 1.07
C ILE A 18 -12.09 46.27 0.35
N ALA A 19 -11.28 46.63 -0.65
CA ALA A 19 -10.40 45.72 -1.33
C ALA A 19 -9.08 45.53 -0.57
N ALA A 20 -8.78 44.26 -0.31
CA ALA A 20 -7.45 43.64 -0.26
C ALA A 20 -6.38 44.22 0.68
N THR A 21 -6.14 43.52 1.79
CA THR A 21 -4.78 43.30 2.30
C THR A 21 -4.62 41.84 2.74
N PHE A 22 -4.25 40.97 1.80
CA PHE A 22 -3.64 39.69 2.17
C PHE A 22 -2.14 39.94 2.31
N SER A 23 -1.68 40.14 3.55
CA SER A 23 -0.27 40.17 3.88
C SER A 23 0.35 38.82 3.56
N ALA A 24 1.22 38.79 2.54
CA ALA A 24 2.08 37.65 2.25
C ALA A 24 3.11 37.49 3.38
N ALA A 25 2.76 36.72 4.41
CA ALA A 25 3.74 36.22 5.36
C ALA A 25 4.50 35.07 4.70
N ALA A 26 5.67 35.39 4.14
CA ALA A 26 6.68 34.40 3.83
C ALA A 26 7.17 33.81 5.16
N ALA A 27 6.48 32.77 5.64
CA ALA A 27 7.01 31.91 6.68
C ALA A 27 8.19 31.15 6.05
N ALA A 28 9.40 31.66 6.30
CA ALA A 28 10.62 30.88 6.20
C ALA A 28 10.48 29.69 7.15
N MET A 29 9.93 28.58 6.64
CA MET A 29 10.01 27.32 7.35
C MET A 29 11.49 26.93 7.38
N PRO A 30 12.07 26.66 8.55
CA PRO A 30 13.37 26.02 8.58
C PRO A 30 13.20 24.70 7.83
N SER A 31 13.92 24.55 6.72
CA SER A 31 14.26 23.25 6.13
C SER A 31 15.18 22.50 7.10
N GLY A 32 14.77 22.37 8.35
CA GLY A 32 15.21 21.30 9.21
C GLY A 32 14.46 20.09 8.73
N ALA A 33 15.03 19.39 7.74
CA ALA A 33 14.72 18.01 7.50
C ALA A 33 14.92 17.26 8.83
N VAL A 34 13.87 17.19 9.64
CA VAL A 34 13.67 16.03 10.46
C VAL A 34 13.49 14.93 9.44
N MET A 35 14.60 14.28 9.07
CA MET A 35 14.56 12.97 8.46
C MET A 35 13.90 12.08 9.49
N GLU A 36 12.57 12.12 9.49
CA GLU A 36 11.74 11.15 10.17
C GLU A 36 12.26 9.81 9.67
N LYS A 37 12.78 9.04 10.61
CA LYS A 37 13.63 7.88 10.38
C LYS A 37 12.80 6.81 9.70
N MET A 38 12.62 6.92 8.38
CA MET A 38 11.90 5.93 7.59
C MET A 38 12.67 4.62 7.76
N PRO A 39 12.04 3.54 8.25
CA PRO A 39 12.71 2.28 8.57
C PRO A 39 13.22 1.50 7.33
N GLY A 40 13.48 2.16 6.20
CA GLY A 40 13.97 1.57 4.95
C GLY A 40 15.24 2.20 4.37
N THR A 41 15.74 3.30 4.90
CA THR A 41 16.87 4.03 4.28
C THR A 41 18.25 3.62 4.81
N TYR A 42 18.31 2.74 5.81
CA TYR A 42 19.57 2.34 6.44
C TYR A 42 19.76 0.82 6.38
N PRO A 43 21.00 0.33 6.18
CA PRO A 43 21.32 -1.09 6.24
C PRO A 43 20.88 -1.72 7.57
N MET A 44 20.38 -2.96 7.50
CA MET A 44 19.94 -3.72 8.66
C MET A 44 21.01 -4.67 9.18
N ASP A 45 20.96 -4.99 10.47
CA ASP A 45 21.81 -6.04 11.05
C ASP A 45 21.31 -7.44 10.64
N CYS A 46 22.08 -8.11 9.80
CA CYS A 46 21.77 -9.45 9.30
C CYS A 46 22.06 -10.57 10.30
N ALA A 47 22.65 -10.29 11.48
CA ALA A 47 22.98 -11.32 12.47
C ALA A 47 21.75 -12.08 12.97
N LYS A 48 20.59 -11.40 13.04
CA LYS A 48 19.32 -11.96 13.55
C LYS A 48 18.43 -12.56 12.46
N TRP A 49 18.84 -12.53 11.19
CA TRP A 49 18.00 -12.96 10.07
C TRP A 49 18.18 -14.45 9.76
N LYS A 50 17.06 -15.17 9.61
CA LYS A 50 17.04 -16.59 9.20
C LYS A 50 17.71 -16.81 7.84
N ASP A 51 17.62 -15.81 6.97
CA ASP A 51 18.16 -15.82 5.61
C ASP A 51 19.17 -14.66 5.48
N LYS A 52 20.43 -14.95 5.81
CA LYS A 52 21.52 -13.96 5.81
C LYS A 52 21.83 -13.44 4.40
N ALA A 53 21.75 -14.32 3.40
CA ALA A 53 22.01 -13.95 2.00
C ALA A 53 20.97 -12.95 1.49
N ARG A 54 19.69 -13.17 1.80
CA ARG A 54 18.64 -12.22 1.46
C ARG A 54 18.79 -10.89 2.19
N CYS A 55 19.20 -10.91 3.46
CA CYS A 55 19.46 -9.67 4.19
C CYS A 55 20.66 -8.89 3.60
N ALA A 56 21.75 -9.58 3.23
CA ALA A 56 22.90 -8.94 2.59
C ALA A 56 22.53 -8.31 1.24
N ALA A 57 21.77 -9.02 0.40
CA ALA A 57 21.27 -8.49 -0.87
C ALA A 57 20.34 -7.27 -0.67
N LEU A 58 19.54 -7.29 0.40
CA LEU A 58 18.68 -6.16 0.77
C LEU A 58 19.51 -4.93 1.17
N ASN A 59 20.52 -5.11 2.02
CA ASN A 59 21.43 -4.03 2.40
C ASN A 59 22.20 -3.45 1.22
N GLN A 60 22.62 -4.29 0.27
CA GLN A 60 23.29 -3.83 -0.94
C GLN A 60 22.37 -2.93 -1.78
N ALA A 61 21.08 -3.27 -1.91
CA ALA A 61 20.16 -2.39 -2.63
C ALA A 61 19.90 -1.10 -1.86
N ILE A 62 19.74 -1.16 -0.53
CA ILE A 62 19.57 0.05 0.30
C ILE A 62 20.74 1.01 0.08
N GLU A 63 21.98 0.52 0.11
CA GLU A 63 23.16 1.35 -0.19
C GLU A 63 23.14 1.91 -1.62
N SER A 64 22.77 1.10 -2.62
CA SER A 64 22.70 1.55 -4.01
C SER A 64 21.60 2.59 -4.27
N CYS A 65 20.52 2.56 -3.49
CA CYS A 65 19.36 3.43 -3.63
C CYS A 65 19.36 4.59 -2.63
N ARG A 66 20.40 4.74 -1.79
CA ARG A 66 20.43 5.68 -0.66
C ARG A 66 20.25 7.15 -1.03
N SER A 67 20.63 7.53 -2.26
CA SER A 67 20.53 8.90 -2.75
C SER A 67 19.17 9.25 -3.36
N LYS A 68 18.26 8.27 -3.45
CA LYS A 68 16.93 8.44 -4.02
C LYS A 68 15.92 8.69 -2.91
N THR A 69 14.86 9.42 -3.21
CA THR A 69 13.77 9.71 -2.27
C THR A 69 12.42 9.24 -2.83
N ASP A 70 11.48 9.00 -1.93
CA ASP A 70 10.07 8.71 -2.25
C ASP A 70 9.86 7.68 -3.36
N ASP A 71 9.27 8.08 -4.49
CA ASP A 71 8.91 7.20 -5.60
C ASP A 71 10.14 6.63 -6.30
N GLU A 72 11.21 7.42 -6.44
CA GLU A 72 12.46 6.95 -7.01
C GLU A 72 13.12 5.88 -6.13
N TRP A 73 13.04 6.06 -4.81
CA TRP A 73 13.52 5.06 -3.86
C TRP A 73 12.70 3.77 -3.96
N ARG A 74 11.36 3.87 -4.02
CA ARG A 74 10.48 2.69 -4.15
C ARG A 74 10.72 1.93 -5.46
N ALA A 75 10.92 2.65 -6.56
CA ALA A 75 11.25 2.04 -7.84
C ALA A 75 12.62 1.35 -7.82
N CYS A 76 13.62 1.98 -7.21
CA CYS A 76 14.98 1.43 -7.09
C CYS A 76 15.03 0.20 -6.18
N MET A 77 14.31 0.23 -5.06
CA MET A 77 14.21 -0.87 -4.10
C MET A 77 13.28 -2.00 -4.56
N HIS A 78 12.71 -1.92 -5.75
CA HIS A 78 11.82 -2.95 -6.25
C HIS A 78 12.59 -4.23 -6.56
N PHE A 79 12.59 -5.16 -5.59
CA PHE A 79 13.16 -6.48 -5.79
C PHE A 79 12.22 -7.34 -6.63
N PRO A 80 12.71 -7.98 -7.71
CA PRO A 80 11.95 -9.02 -8.38
C PRO A 80 11.62 -10.13 -7.37
N ALA A 81 10.47 -10.77 -7.57
CA ALA A 81 10.08 -11.90 -6.74
C ALA A 81 11.23 -12.94 -6.71
N PRO A 82 11.52 -13.55 -5.54
CA PRO A 82 12.60 -14.53 -5.43
C PRO A 82 12.46 -15.60 -6.52
N THR A 83 13.51 -15.78 -7.32
CA THR A 83 13.60 -16.83 -8.36
C THR A 83 13.79 -18.23 -7.78
N ALA A 84 13.95 -18.32 -6.46
CA ALA A 84 13.97 -19.59 -5.74
C ALA A 84 12.70 -20.40 -6.04
N LYS A 85 12.87 -21.68 -6.38
CA LYS A 85 11.76 -22.61 -6.61
C LYS A 85 10.82 -22.56 -5.42
N PHE A 86 9.58 -22.15 -5.66
CA PHE A 86 8.59 -22.05 -4.61
C PHE A 86 8.13 -23.46 -4.22
N THR A 87 8.29 -23.79 -2.94
CA THR A 87 7.73 -25.01 -2.37
C THR A 87 6.39 -24.67 -1.72
N PRO A 88 5.29 -25.27 -2.17
CA PRO A 88 3.98 -25.08 -1.56
C PRO A 88 3.99 -25.33 -0.05
N PRO A 89 3.28 -24.52 0.75
CA PRO A 89 3.18 -24.72 2.18
C PRO A 89 2.57 -26.08 2.52
N LYS A 90 3.07 -26.73 3.58
CA LYS A 90 2.44 -27.94 4.11
C LYS A 90 1.09 -27.58 4.75
N PRO A 91 0.07 -28.44 4.62
CA PRO A 91 -1.16 -28.33 5.39
C PRO A 91 -0.90 -28.24 6.90
N ARG A 92 -1.67 -27.41 7.60
CA ARG A 92 -1.60 -27.29 9.07
C ARG A 92 -2.57 -28.28 9.72
N ASP A 93 -2.24 -28.73 10.92
CA ASP A 93 -3.23 -29.40 11.80
C ASP A 93 -4.30 -28.38 12.26
N CYS A 94 -5.57 -28.76 12.04
CA CYS A 94 -6.75 -27.96 12.37
C CYS A 94 -7.37 -28.31 13.73
N SER A 95 -6.84 -29.30 14.46
CA SER A 95 -7.40 -29.78 15.74
C SER A 95 -7.55 -28.66 16.78
N MET A 96 -6.57 -27.75 16.84
CA MET A 96 -6.54 -26.60 17.75
C MET A 96 -6.91 -25.26 17.06
N ALA A 97 -7.51 -25.29 15.86
CA ALA A 97 -7.87 -24.06 15.16
C ALA A 97 -9.12 -23.40 15.78
N ARG A 98 -9.05 -22.08 16.01
CA ARG A 98 -10.20 -21.28 16.50
C ARG A 98 -11.44 -21.41 15.61
N ASN A 99 -11.22 -21.57 14.31
CA ASN A 99 -12.26 -21.87 13.34
C ASN A 99 -11.80 -23.08 12.52
N LYS A 100 -12.32 -24.27 12.87
CA LYS A 100 -11.96 -25.54 12.24
C LYS A 100 -12.33 -25.54 10.76
N GLU A 101 -13.53 -25.11 10.43
CA GLU A 101 -14.05 -25.12 9.07
C GLU A 101 -13.23 -24.23 8.11
N ARG A 102 -12.83 -23.03 8.55
CA ARG A 102 -11.92 -22.16 7.76
C ARG A 102 -10.55 -22.81 7.60
N CYS A 103 -10.04 -23.46 8.64
CA CYS A 103 -8.76 -24.15 8.58
C CYS A 103 -8.81 -25.32 7.58
N GLU A 104 -9.84 -26.14 7.65
CA GLU A 104 -10.07 -27.28 6.76
C GLU A 104 -10.24 -26.83 5.31
N ALA A 105 -11.02 -25.78 5.05
CA ALA A 105 -11.14 -25.20 3.71
C ALA A 105 -9.78 -24.75 3.15
N HIS A 106 -8.92 -24.16 3.99
CA HIS A 106 -7.57 -23.77 3.58
C HIS A 106 -6.65 -24.98 3.36
N VAL A 107 -6.78 -26.05 4.16
CA VAL A 107 -6.04 -27.31 3.95
C VAL A 107 -6.44 -27.96 2.63
N LEU A 108 -7.73 -28.01 2.32
CA LEU A 108 -8.24 -28.51 1.04
C LEU A 108 -7.71 -27.69 -0.14
N ALA A 109 -7.76 -26.36 -0.05
CA ALA A 109 -7.23 -25.47 -1.07
C ALA A 109 -5.71 -25.66 -1.29
N LEU A 110 -4.93 -25.82 -0.22
CA LEU A 110 -3.50 -26.13 -0.32
C LEU A 110 -3.24 -27.49 -1.00
N ALA A 111 -4.05 -28.51 -0.67
CA ALA A 111 -3.92 -29.84 -1.27
C ALA A 111 -4.23 -29.82 -2.77
N ALA A 112 -5.24 -29.06 -3.19
CA ALA A 112 -5.61 -28.89 -4.61
C ALA A 112 -4.50 -28.16 -5.40
N CYS A 113 -3.81 -27.21 -4.78
CA CYS A 113 -2.79 -26.38 -5.43
C CYS A 113 -1.34 -26.86 -5.25
N LYS A 114 -1.13 -28.09 -4.74
CA LYS A 114 0.19 -28.62 -4.36
C LYS A 114 1.21 -28.75 -5.50
N ASN A 115 0.75 -28.77 -6.75
CA ASN A 115 1.62 -28.94 -7.93
C ASN A 115 2.03 -27.59 -8.55
N ILE A 116 1.55 -26.46 -8.01
CA ILE A 116 1.87 -25.14 -8.52
C ILE A 116 3.20 -24.66 -7.96
N LEU A 117 4.21 -24.61 -8.82
CA LEU A 117 5.61 -24.38 -8.44
C LEU A 117 6.02 -22.90 -8.46
N THR A 118 5.14 -22.00 -8.89
CA THR A 118 5.37 -20.56 -8.76
C THR A 118 4.52 -19.99 -7.63
N ARG A 119 5.11 -19.08 -6.85
CA ARG A 119 4.43 -18.46 -5.71
C ARG A 119 3.18 -17.68 -6.14
N ALA A 120 3.26 -16.98 -7.26
CA ALA A 120 2.19 -16.13 -7.76
C ALA A 120 0.98 -16.97 -8.19
N GLU A 121 1.21 -18.03 -8.97
CA GLU A 121 0.14 -18.91 -9.42
C GLU A 121 -0.43 -19.71 -8.25
N HIS A 122 0.40 -20.17 -7.32
CA HIS A 122 -0.08 -20.91 -6.16
C HIS A 122 -1.03 -20.07 -5.31
N ARG A 123 -0.71 -18.78 -5.11
CA ARG A 123 -1.60 -17.84 -4.40
C ARG A 123 -2.92 -17.65 -5.12
N LYS A 124 -2.90 -17.48 -6.44
CA LYS A 124 -4.12 -17.36 -7.26
C LYS A 124 -4.98 -18.62 -7.17
N CYS A 125 -4.34 -19.80 -7.26
CA CYS A 125 -5.02 -21.09 -7.15
C CYS A 125 -5.70 -21.24 -5.79
N VAL A 126 -4.99 -21.03 -4.68
CA VAL A 126 -5.56 -21.16 -3.33
C VAL A 126 -6.71 -20.18 -3.10
N ALA A 127 -6.58 -18.93 -3.57
CA ALA A 127 -7.65 -17.94 -3.47
C ALA A 127 -8.90 -18.37 -4.25
N GLY A 128 -8.74 -18.87 -5.48
CA GLY A 128 -9.84 -19.41 -6.28
C GLY A 128 -10.52 -20.61 -5.62
N GLN A 129 -9.74 -21.55 -5.07
CA GLN A 129 -10.27 -22.70 -4.35
C GLN A 129 -11.07 -22.30 -3.11
N LEU A 130 -10.57 -21.34 -2.33
CA LEU A 130 -11.30 -20.83 -1.16
C LEU A 130 -12.61 -20.14 -1.55
N GLN A 131 -12.61 -19.40 -2.66
CA GLN A 131 -13.82 -18.75 -3.17
C GLN A 131 -14.85 -19.78 -3.65
N GLU A 132 -14.41 -20.81 -4.38
CA GLU A 132 -15.26 -21.91 -4.84
C GLU A 132 -15.90 -22.66 -3.66
N LEU A 133 -15.11 -22.98 -2.62
CA LEU A 133 -15.61 -23.61 -1.40
C LEU A 133 -16.59 -22.73 -0.62
N ALA A 134 -16.40 -21.41 -0.65
CA ALA A 134 -17.34 -20.48 -0.03
C ALA A 134 -18.67 -20.43 -0.80
N THR A 135 -18.64 -20.51 -2.13
CA THR A 135 -19.86 -20.51 -2.96
C THR A 135 -20.62 -21.84 -2.96
N LYS A 136 -19.95 -22.95 -2.63
CA LYS A 136 -20.55 -24.28 -2.54
C LYS A 136 -21.15 -24.61 -1.17
N ARG A 137 -21.02 -23.71 -0.21
CA ARG A 137 -21.55 -23.90 1.14
C ARG A 137 -23.06 -23.60 1.12
N PRO A 138 -23.93 -24.59 1.42
CA PRO A 138 -25.38 -24.44 1.35
C PRO A 138 -25.94 -23.46 2.40
#